data_AF-A0A9D0DI04-F1
#
_entry.id   AF-A0A9D0DI04-F1
#
_cell.length_a   1.000
_cell.length_b   1.000
_cell.length_c   1.000
_cell.angle_alpha   90.00
_cell.angle_beta   90.00
_cell.angle_gamma   90.00
#
_symmetry.space_group_name_H-M   'P 1'
#
loop_
_entity.id
_entity.type
_entity.pdbx_description
1 polymer ?
#
loop_
_entity_poly.entity_id
_entity_poly.type
_entity_poly.pdbx_seq_one_letter_code
_entity_poly.pdbx_strand_id
1 'polypeptide(L)' 'MYLEHFQLQTSPFCEKIDPEVFFPNGDREHICTLLEDDIRSGRVFVKLIGSEGSGKTLLCKVLSGHLPEECEV' A
#
# COMPACT_ATOMS: atom_id res chain seq x y z
N MET A 1 19.44 16.55 14.99
CA MET A 1 18.83 17.87 14.70
C MET A 1 17.38 17.79 14.19
N TYR A 2 17.05 17.29 12.98
CA TYR A 2 15.64 17.25 12.51
C TYR A 2 14.76 16.30 13.35
N LEU A 3 15.18 15.04 13.51
CA LEU A 3 14.46 14.03 14.29
C LEU A 3 14.25 14.46 15.75
N GLU A 4 15.29 14.97 16.41
CA GLU A 4 15.22 15.45 17.80
C GLU A 4 14.34 16.69 17.95
N HIS A 5 14.39 17.63 17.00
CA HIS A 5 13.56 18.84 17.04
C HIS A 5 12.07 18.53 16.94
N PHE A 6 11.70 17.57 16.07
CA PHE A 6 10.31 17.13 15.87
C PHE A 6 9.92 15.90 16.71
N GLN A 7 10.83 15.40 17.54
CA GLN A 7 10.64 14.22 18.41
C GLN A 7 10.21 12.97 17.63
N LEU A 8 10.70 12.81 16.41
CA LEU A 8 10.38 11.69 15.53
C LEU A 8 11.32 10.50 15.80
N GLN A 9 10.75 9.29 15.79
CA GLN A 9 11.51 8.05 15.99
C GLN A 9 12.23 7.59 14.72
N THR A 10 11.74 7.99 13.54
CA THR A 10 12.25 7.60 12.23
C THR A 10 12.20 8.76 11.26
N SER A 11 12.99 8.70 10.18
CA SER A 11 12.98 9.73 9.14
C SER A 11 11.62 9.72 8.43
N PRO A 12 10.87 10.85 8.38
CA PRO A 12 9.58 10.90 7.71
C PRO A 12 9.69 11.00 6.18
N PHE A 13 10.90 11.24 5.66
CA PHE A 13 11.16 11.33 4.23
C PHE A 13 12.07 10.18 3.80
N CYS A 14 11.62 9.44 2.80
CA CYS A 14 12.38 8.39 2.14
C CYS A 14 12.12 8.50 0.63
N GLU A 15 13.17 8.34 -0.19
CA GLU A 15 13.01 8.29 -1.64
C GLU A 15 12.32 7.01 -2.10
N LYS A 16 12.47 5.92 -1.32
CA LYS A 16 11.83 4.65 -1.59
C LYS A 16 10.44 4.61 -0.98
N ILE A 17 9.53 3.95 -1.70
CA ILE A 17 8.21 3.58 -1.19
C ILE A 17 8.40 2.62 -0.01
N ASP A 18 7.82 2.98 1.12
CA ASP A 18 7.81 2.16 2.33
C ASP A 18 6.37 1.70 2.62
N PRO A 19 6.01 0.44 2.33
CA PRO A 19 4.67 -0.08 2.57
C PRO A 19 4.34 -0.22 4.07
N GLU A 20 5.32 -0.19 4.97
CA GLU A 20 5.05 -0.20 6.42
C GLU A 20 4.46 1.15 6.89
N VAL A 21 4.73 2.22 6.14
CA VAL A 21 4.16 3.55 6.37
C VAL A 21 2.93 3.75 5.49
N PHE A 22 1.90 2.94 5.74
CA PHE A 22 0.61 3.02 5.06
C PHE A 22 -0.45 3.75 5.90
N PHE A 23 -1.17 4.69 5.28
CA PHE A 23 -2.30 5.38 5.93
C PHE A 23 -3.63 4.79 5.44
N PRO A 24 -4.36 4.03 6.29
CA PRO A 24 -5.50 3.22 5.86
C PRO A 24 -6.76 4.03 5.49
N ASN A 25 -6.90 5.25 6.01
CA ASN A 25 -8.12 6.05 5.78
C ASN A 25 -8.25 6.53 4.32
N GLY A 26 -9.44 7.06 3.98
CA GLY A 26 -9.76 7.54 2.64
C GLY A 26 -9.99 6.40 1.67
N ASP A 27 -10.75 5.39 2.11
CA ASP A 27 -11.11 4.16 1.40
C ASP A 27 -9.94 3.24 0.99
N ARG A 28 -8.69 3.57 1.35
CA ARG A 28 -7.53 2.80 0.91
C ARG A 28 -7.49 1.40 1.51
N GLU A 29 -7.81 1.27 2.80
CA GLU A 29 -7.94 -0.03 3.45
C GLU A 29 -9.04 -0.86 2.80
N HIS A 30 -10.21 -0.26 2.55
CA HIS A 30 -11.32 -0.95 1.90
C HIS A 30 -10.96 -1.43 0.49
N ILE A 31 -10.27 -0.59 -0.30
CA ILE A 31 -9.78 -0.98 -1.63
C ILE A 31 -8.75 -2.11 -1.54
N CYS A 32 -7.79 -2.05 -0.59
CA CYS A 32 -6.84 -3.15 -0.37
C CYS A 32 -7.57 -4.48 -0.10
N THR A 33 -8.53 -4.48 0.85
CA THR A 33 -9.30 -5.69 1.17
C THR A 33 -10.06 -6.22 -0.05
N LEU A 34 -10.68 -5.34 -0.84
CA LEU A 34 -11.42 -5.74 -2.03
C LEU A 34 -10.50 -6.35 -3.10
N LEU A 35 -9.28 -5.81 -3.26
CA LEU A 35 -8.27 -6.38 -4.16
C LEU A 35 -7.78 -7.75 -3.68
N GLU A 36 -7.55 -7.92 -2.36
CA GLU A 36 -7.19 -9.22 -1.78
C GLU A 36 -8.28 -10.26 -2.02
N ASP A 37 -9.54 -9.91 -1.77
CA ASP A 37 -10.69 -10.79 -1.97
C ASP A 37 -10.86 -11.18 -3.44
N ASP A 38 -10.69 -10.23 -4.36
CA ASP A 38 -10.75 -10.49 -5.79
C ASP A 38 -9.65 -11.48 -6.24
N ILE A 39 -8.43 -11.32 -5.73
CA ILE A 39 -7.31 -12.25 -6.01
C ILE A 39 -7.61 -13.64 -5.45
N ARG A 40 -8.04 -13.72 -4.18
CA ARG A 40 -8.39 -15.00 -3.53
C ARG A 40 -9.57 -15.71 -4.21
N SER A 41 -10.52 -14.94 -4.76
CA SER A 41 -11.65 -15.49 -5.51
C SER A 41 -11.29 -16.01 -6.91
N GLY A 42 -10.04 -15.80 -7.37
CA GLY A 42 -9.57 -16.23 -8.67
C GLY A 42 -10.02 -15.34 -9.82
N ARG A 43 -10.30 -14.06 -9.57
CA ARG A 43 -10.54 -13.12 -10.69
C ARG A 43 -9.30 -13.02 -11.56
N VAL A 44 -9.51 -13.16 -12.86
CA VAL A 44 -8.43 -13.17 -13.86
C VAL A 44 -7.85 -11.77 -14.10
N PHE A 45 -8.64 -10.72 -13.84
CA PHE A 45 -8.21 -9.35 -14.12
C PHE A 45 -8.92 -8.34 -13.23
N VAL A 46 -8.14 -7.42 -12.65
CA VAL A 46 -8.62 -6.29 -11.86
C VAL A 46 -7.93 -5.01 -12.31
N LYS A 47 -8.69 -3.91 -12.36
CA LYS A 47 -8.19 -2.61 -12.81
C LYS A 47 -8.28 -1.59 -11.67
N LEU A 48 -7.13 -1.11 -11.20
CA LEU A 48 -7.04 -0.01 -10.24
C LEU A 48 -6.93 1.35 -10.97
N ILE A 49 -7.87 2.25 -10.76
CA ILE A 49 -7.92 3.59 -11.37
C ILE A 49 -7.76 4.71 -10.33
N GLY A 50 -7.22 5.85 -10.75
CA GLY A 50 -7.06 7.04 -9.90
C GLY A 50 -6.11 8.06 -10.53
N SER A 51 -6.18 9.32 -10.08
CA SER A 51 -5.33 10.42 -10.57
C SER A 51 -3.84 10.19 -10.29
N GLU A 52 -2.97 10.98 -10.92
CA GLU A 52 -1.57 11.04 -10.52
C GLU A 52 -1.44 11.35 -9.02
N GLY A 53 -0.47 10.75 -8.34
CA GLY A 53 -0.28 10.90 -6.90
C GLY A 53 -1.33 10.21 -6.01
N SER A 54 -2.33 9.51 -6.56
CA SER A 54 -3.39 8.87 -5.75
C SER A 54 -2.95 7.63 -4.95
N GLY A 55 -1.67 7.26 -5.00
CA GLY A 55 -1.12 6.14 -4.22
C GLY A 55 -1.29 4.75 -4.83
N LYS A 56 -1.66 4.62 -6.12
CA LYS A 56 -1.85 3.31 -6.79
C LYS A 56 -0.64 2.38 -6.63
N THR A 57 0.57 2.89 -6.88
CA THR A 57 1.81 2.10 -6.77
C THR A 57 2.09 1.66 -5.33
N LEU A 58 1.86 2.55 -4.36
CA LEU A 58 1.99 2.22 -2.93
C LEU A 58 0.99 1.12 -2.56
N LEU A 59 -0.26 1.26 -3.00
CA LEU A 59 -1.34 0.31 -2.71
C LEU A 59 -1.00 -1.09 -3.24
N CYS A 60 -0.48 -1.20 -4.48
CA CYS A 60 -0.01 -2.48 -5.01
C CYS A 60 1.14 -3.06 -4.16
N LYS A 61 2.05 -2.22 -3.66
CA LYS A 61 3.18 -2.70 -2.84
C LYS A 61 2.74 -3.17 -1.46
N VAL A 62 1.76 -2.50 -0.85
CA VAL A 62 1.11 -2.93 0.40
C VAL A 62 0.38 -4.25 0.19
N LEU A 63 -0.42 -4.34 -0.88
CA LEU A 63 -1.15 -5.55 -1.25
C LEU A 63 -0.21 -6.76 -1.40
N SER A 64 0.95 -6.60 -2.06
CA SER A 64 1.94 -7.68 -2.18
C SER A 64 2.44 -8.21 -0.83
N GLY A 65 2.41 -7.42 0.24
CA GLY A 65 2.76 -7.88 1.58
C GLY A 65 1.64 -8.64 2.30
N HIS A 66 0.38 -8.52 1.84
CA HIS A 66 -0.78 -9.18 2.42
C HIS A 66 -1.18 -10.48 1.70
N LEU A 67 -0.69 -10.67 0.47
CA LEU A 67 -0.95 -11.88 -0.29
C LEU A 67 -0.17 -13.08 0.27
N PRO A 68 -0.71 -14.30 0.20
CA PRO A 68 0.01 -15.50 0.59
C PRO A 68 1.27 -15.71 -0.25
N GLU A 69 2.30 -16.36 0.30
CA GLU A 69 3.53 -16.68 -0.44
C GLU A 69 3.26 -17.55 -1.68
N GLU A 70 2.13 -18.27 -1.73
CA GLU A 70 1.75 -19.11 -2.87
C GLU A 70 1.14 -18.33 -4.04
N CYS A 71 0.84 -17.03 -3.88
CA CYS A 71 0.44 -16.18 -4.99
C CYS A 71 1.68 -15.71 -5.76
N GLU A 72 1.97 -16.34 -6.90
CA GLU A 72 2.93 -15.80 -7.88
C GLU A 72 2.38 -14.48 -8.44
N VAL A 73 3.12 -13.38 -8.23
CA VAL A 73 2.81 -12.03 -8.74
C VAL A 73 3.51 -11.79 -10.06
#